data_AF-A0A060C2J7-F1
#
_entry.id   AF-A0A060C2J7-F1
#
_cell.length_a   1.000
_cell.length_b   1.000
_cell.length_c   1.000
_cell.angle_alpha   90.00
_cell.angle_beta   90.00
_cell.angle_gamma   90.00
#
_symmetry.space_group_name_H-M   'P 1'
#
loop_
_entity.id
_entity.type
_entity.pdbx_description
1 polymer ?
#
loop_
_entity_poly.entity_id
_entity_poly.type
_entity_poly.pdbx_seq_one_letter_code
_entity_poly.pdbx_strand_id
1 'polypeptide(L)'
;YRDSYDSGDWFNRVDYSLQDNNYNVGMPRSSDDGSNYDIIARVKDWVATPGEAELKQMTAFYQELTALRKSSPLFTLGDGATVMQRVDFRNTGADQQTGLLVMTIDDGMQAGASLDSRVDGIVVAINAAPESRTLQDFAGTSLQLSAIQQAAGDRSL
;
A
#
# COMPACT_ATOMS: atom_id res chain seq x y z
N TYR A 1 10.21 -17.69 -6.02
CA TYR A 1 10.36 -18.23 -7.39
C TYR A 1 10.17 -17.09 -8.34
N ARG A 2 11.13 -16.87 -9.24
CA ARG A 2 11.01 -15.81 -10.23
C ARG A 2 9.96 -16.14 -11.29
N ASP A 3 9.86 -17.41 -11.67
CA ASP A 3 8.88 -17.93 -12.62
C ASP A 3 8.34 -19.29 -12.12
N SER A 4 7.07 -19.32 -11.72
CA SER A 4 6.44 -20.45 -11.02
C SER A 4 5.41 -21.22 -11.86
N TYR A 5 5.30 -20.93 -13.17
CA TYR A 5 4.25 -21.51 -14.03
C TYR A 5 4.19 -23.05 -14.03
N ASP A 6 5.34 -23.71 -13.90
CA ASP A 6 5.49 -25.18 -13.86
C ASP A 6 6.28 -25.62 -12.61
N SER A 7 6.13 -24.88 -11.51
CA SER A 7 6.74 -25.21 -10.22
C SER A 7 5.80 -26.03 -9.31
N GLY A 8 4.65 -26.47 -9.85
CA GLY A 8 3.65 -27.30 -9.18
C GLY A 8 2.97 -26.63 -7.97
N ASP A 9 2.10 -27.38 -7.31
CA ASP A 9 1.34 -26.90 -6.15
C ASP A 9 2.25 -26.58 -4.95
N TRP A 10 3.37 -27.30 -4.80
CA TRP A 10 4.29 -27.13 -3.67
C TRP A 10 4.81 -25.68 -3.55
N PHE A 11 5.23 -25.08 -4.67
CA PHE A 11 5.77 -23.72 -4.67
C PHE A 11 4.72 -22.63 -4.95
N ASN A 12 3.51 -23.01 -5.36
CA ASN A 12 2.38 -22.09 -5.61
C ASN A 12 1.29 -22.16 -4.52
N ARG A 13 1.52 -22.89 -3.43
CA ARG A 13 0.54 -23.07 -2.35
C ARG A 13 0.10 -21.72 -1.77
N VAL A 14 -1.21 -21.57 -1.64
CA VAL A 14 -1.86 -20.54 -0.83
C VAL A 14 -2.55 -21.23 0.34
N ASP A 15 -2.18 -20.87 1.56
CA ASP A 15 -2.76 -21.46 2.75
C ASP A 15 -3.90 -20.61 3.33
N TYR A 16 -5.14 -21.01 3.03
CA TYR A 16 -6.33 -20.36 3.58
C TYR A 16 -6.58 -20.66 5.07
N SER A 17 -5.82 -21.58 5.68
CA SER A 17 -5.80 -21.79 7.14
C SER A 17 -4.85 -20.85 7.87
N LEU A 18 -4.13 -20.00 7.13
CA LEU A 18 -3.26 -18.93 7.61
C LEU A 18 -2.07 -19.40 8.47
N GLN A 19 -1.59 -20.64 8.31
CA GLN A 19 -0.51 -21.13 9.16
C GLN A 19 0.86 -20.58 8.76
N ASP A 20 1.09 -20.39 7.45
CA ASP A 20 2.32 -19.84 6.89
C ASP A 20 2.08 -19.20 5.50
N ASN A 21 3.04 -18.42 5.01
CA ASN A 21 2.99 -17.78 3.68
C ASN A 21 3.76 -18.56 2.58
N ASN A 22 4.06 -19.84 2.80
CA ASN A 22 4.86 -20.69 1.91
C ASN A 22 6.32 -20.21 1.73
N TYR A 23 6.84 -19.39 2.63
CA TYR A 23 8.25 -19.00 2.65
C TYR A 23 9.14 -20.12 3.21
N ASN A 24 10.38 -20.21 2.71
CA ASN A 24 11.40 -21.18 3.16
C ASN A 24 10.97 -22.66 3.03
N VAL A 25 10.20 -23.01 2.00
CA VAL A 25 9.75 -24.39 1.69
C VAL A 25 10.71 -25.17 0.78
N GLY A 26 11.95 -24.69 0.64
CA GLY A 26 12.99 -25.25 -0.22
C GLY A 26 13.63 -24.21 -1.14
N MET A 27 14.75 -24.59 -1.76
CA MET A 27 15.40 -23.74 -2.77
C MET A 27 14.56 -23.71 -4.06
N PRO A 28 14.57 -22.59 -4.80
CA PRO A 28 13.87 -22.51 -6.07
C PRO A 28 14.49 -23.36 -7.16
N ARG A 29 13.78 -23.55 -8.28
CA ARG A 29 14.27 -24.40 -9.37
C ARG A 29 15.62 -23.88 -9.89
N SER A 30 16.60 -24.78 -10.01
CA SER A 30 17.97 -24.39 -10.36
C SER A 30 18.10 -23.84 -11.77
N SER A 31 17.26 -24.30 -12.71
CA SER A 31 17.28 -23.88 -14.12
C SER A 31 17.15 -22.37 -14.30
N ASP A 32 16.42 -21.70 -13.39
CA ASP A 32 16.03 -20.30 -13.54
C ASP A 32 16.50 -19.42 -12.38
N ASP A 33 16.61 -19.99 -11.18
CA ASP A 33 16.98 -19.26 -9.97
C ASP A 33 18.33 -19.72 -9.39
N GLY A 34 19.04 -20.66 -10.04
CA GLY A 34 20.33 -21.20 -9.59
C GLY A 34 21.42 -20.14 -9.37
N SER A 35 21.49 -19.14 -10.25
CA SER A 35 22.43 -18.01 -10.11
C SER A 35 22.16 -17.14 -8.88
N ASN A 36 20.96 -17.23 -8.30
CA ASN A 36 20.55 -16.46 -7.12
C ASN A 36 20.73 -17.25 -5.82
N TYR A 37 21.19 -18.50 -5.87
CA TYR A 37 21.27 -19.34 -4.66
C TYR A 37 22.15 -18.74 -3.57
N ASP A 38 23.29 -18.15 -3.95
CA ASP A 38 24.21 -17.53 -2.99
C ASP A 38 23.55 -16.36 -2.25
N ILE A 39 22.79 -15.51 -2.95
CA ILE A 39 22.09 -14.40 -2.30
C ILE A 39 20.89 -14.89 -1.49
N ILE A 40 20.13 -15.87 -2.00
CA ILE A 40 19.01 -16.47 -1.27
C ILE A 40 19.50 -17.08 0.04
N ALA A 41 20.57 -17.87 0.01
CA ALA A 41 21.14 -18.48 1.20
C ALA A 41 21.60 -17.45 2.24
N ARG A 42 22.08 -16.28 1.79
CA ARG A 42 22.53 -15.20 2.67
C ARG A 42 21.39 -14.46 3.35
N VAL A 43 20.23 -14.32 2.71
CA VAL A 43 19.12 -13.49 3.21
C VAL A 43 17.96 -14.29 3.79
N LYS A 44 17.86 -15.59 3.48
CA LYS A 44 16.64 -16.36 3.76
C LYS A 44 16.25 -16.42 5.23
N ASP A 45 17.22 -16.33 6.14
CA ASP A 45 17.01 -16.45 7.59
C ASP A 45 17.10 -15.10 8.32
N TRP A 46 17.07 -13.96 7.61
CA TRP A 46 17.17 -12.63 8.24
C TRP A 46 15.95 -12.27 9.09
N VAL A 47 14.79 -12.83 8.76
CA VAL A 47 13.52 -12.64 9.47
C VAL A 47 12.80 -13.96 9.62
N ALA A 48 11.96 -14.08 10.64
CA ALA A 48 11.14 -15.27 10.83
C ALA A 48 10.13 -15.42 9.68
N THR A 49 9.78 -16.67 9.35
CA THR A 49 8.66 -16.96 8.45
C THR A 49 7.37 -16.39 9.06
N PRO A 50 6.61 -15.56 8.30
CA PRO A 50 5.32 -15.04 8.75
C PRO A 50 4.36 -16.17 9.12
N GLY A 51 3.75 -16.06 10.30
CA GLY A 51 2.74 -16.99 10.78
C GLY A 51 1.35 -16.36 10.80
N GLU A 52 0.42 -17.02 11.49
CA GLU A 52 -0.99 -16.62 11.53
C GLU A 52 -1.22 -15.17 11.96
N ALA A 53 -0.41 -14.64 12.89
CA ALA A 53 -0.52 -13.27 13.36
C ALA A 53 -0.22 -12.26 12.24
N GLU A 54 0.91 -12.42 11.54
CA GLU A 54 1.33 -11.55 10.44
C GLU A 54 0.38 -11.68 9.24
N LEU A 55 -0.10 -12.90 8.93
CA LEU A 55 -1.06 -13.12 7.85
C LEU A 55 -2.40 -12.44 8.12
N LYS A 56 -2.90 -12.53 9.36
CA LYS A 56 -4.13 -11.82 9.77
C LYS A 56 -3.94 -10.31 9.73
N GLN A 57 -2.80 -9.81 10.19
CA GLN A 57 -2.48 -8.38 10.14
C GLN A 57 -2.45 -7.87 8.70
N MET A 58 -1.72 -8.53 7.80
CA MET A 58 -1.64 -8.14 6.39
C MET A 58 -3.00 -8.24 5.69
N THR A 59 -3.83 -9.24 6.04
CA THR A 59 -5.20 -9.35 5.52
C THR A 59 -6.06 -8.16 5.95
N ALA A 60 -5.95 -7.72 7.21
CA ALA A 60 -6.65 -6.54 7.70
C ALA A 60 -6.20 -5.27 6.96
N PHE A 61 -4.90 -5.06 6.80
CA PHE A 61 -4.35 -3.92 6.03
C PHE A 61 -4.83 -3.94 4.57
N TYR A 62 -4.85 -5.12 3.94
CA TYR A 62 -5.33 -5.25 2.56
C TYR A 62 -6.83 -4.90 2.43
N GLN A 63 -7.65 -5.39 3.36
CA GLN A 63 -9.08 -5.07 3.40
C GLN A 63 -9.32 -3.57 3.67
N GLU A 64 -8.52 -2.95 4.52
CA GLU A 64 -8.58 -1.52 4.79
C GLU A 64 -8.25 -0.70 3.53
N LEU A 65 -7.15 -1.00 2.83
CA LEU A 65 -6.78 -0.31 1.58
C LEU A 65 -7.87 -0.43 0.50
N THR A 66 -8.45 -1.62 0.32
CA THR A 66 -9.53 -1.82 -0.64
C THR A 66 -10.83 -1.13 -0.20
N ALA A 67 -11.09 -1.03 1.11
CA ALA A 67 -12.22 -0.28 1.65
C ALA A 67 -12.05 1.23 1.44
N LEU A 68 -10.86 1.79 1.67
CA LEU A 68 -10.52 3.18 1.38
C LEU A 68 -10.67 3.48 -0.12
N ARG A 69 -10.15 2.61 -0.99
CA ARG A 69 -10.26 2.80 -2.45
C ARG A 69 -11.71 2.98 -2.92
N LYS A 70 -12.66 2.21 -2.37
CA LYS A 70 -14.09 2.31 -2.73
C LYS A 70 -14.85 3.35 -1.90
N SER A 71 -14.21 3.99 -0.92
CA SER A 71 -14.91 4.85 0.02
C SER A 71 -15.30 6.19 -0.59
N SER A 72 -14.68 6.60 -1.70
CA SER A 72 -14.94 7.86 -2.40
C SER A 72 -14.77 7.69 -3.91
N PRO A 73 -15.63 8.29 -4.75
CA PRO A 73 -15.43 8.31 -6.21
C PRO A 73 -14.12 9.01 -6.62
N LEU A 74 -13.58 9.88 -5.78
CA LEU A 74 -12.33 10.60 -6.01
C LEU A 74 -11.12 9.67 -6.24
N PHE A 75 -11.14 8.43 -5.72
CA PHE A 75 -10.09 7.44 -5.97
C PHE A 75 -10.18 6.76 -7.35
N THR A 76 -11.26 6.98 -8.09
CA THR A 76 -11.61 6.24 -9.31
C THR A 76 -12.22 7.15 -10.37
N LEU A 77 -11.63 8.33 -10.60
CA LEU A 77 -12.14 9.37 -11.51
C LEU A 77 -12.39 8.91 -12.96
N GLY A 78 -11.70 7.86 -13.41
CA GLY A 78 -11.92 7.20 -14.71
C GLY A 78 -11.38 7.97 -15.92
N ASP A 79 -11.67 9.27 -16.02
CA ASP A 79 -11.26 10.14 -17.12
C ASP A 79 -9.92 10.85 -16.84
N GLY A 80 -9.03 10.86 -17.83
CA GLY A 80 -7.68 11.41 -17.69
C GLY A 80 -7.66 12.93 -17.52
N ALA A 81 -8.56 13.67 -18.17
CA ALA A 81 -8.62 15.12 -18.01
C ALA A 81 -9.11 15.50 -16.61
N THR A 82 -10.09 14.75 -16.09
CA THR A 82 -10.58 14.89 -14.71
C THR A 82 -9.48 14.59 -13.69
N VAL A 83 -8.65 13.56 -13.94
CA VAL A 83 -7.46 13.29 -13.11
C VAL A 83 -6.49 14.48 -13.13
N MET A 84 -6.15 15.00 -14.31
CA MET A 84 -5.23 16.14 -14.44
C MET A 84 -5.74 17.42 -13.75
N GLN A 85 -7.05 17.60 -13.68
CA GLN A 85 -7.65 18.76 -13.01
C GLN A 85 -7.64 18.63 -11.48
N ARG A 86 -7.69 17.41 -10.95
CA ARG A 86 -8.00 17.16 -9.52
C ARG A 86 -6.86 16.56 -8.72
N VAL A 87 -5.98 15.79 -9.36
CA VAL A 87 -4.91 15.06 -8.69
C VAL A 87 -3.62 15.87 -8.75
N ASP A 88 -3.00 16.07 -7.59
CA ASP A 88 -1.70 16.72 -7.46
C ASP A 88 -0.84 16.02 -6.40
N PHE A 89 0.48 16.28 -6.41
CA PHE A 89 1.44 15.69 -5.48
C PHE A 89 2.23 16.76 -4.73
N ARG A 90 2.31 16.58 -3.41
CA ARG A 90 3.19 17.36 -2.52
C ARG A 90 4.46 16.57 -2.23
N ASN A 91 5.38 17.19 -1.48
CA ASN A 91 6.69 16.60 -1.18
C ASN A 91 7.44 16.19 -2.47
N THR A 92 7.51 17.11 -3.44
CA THR A 92 8.18 16.90 -4.74
C THR A 92 9.42 17.81 -4.85
N GLY A 93 10.22 17.62 -5.90
CA GLY A 93 11.41 18.44 -6.15
C GLY A 93 12.67 17.96 -5.42
N ALA A 94 13.71 18.81 -5.44
CA ALA A 94 15.04 18.47 -4.92
C ALA A 94 15.08 18.37 -3.39
N ASP A 95 14.19 19.09 -2.70
CA ASP A 95 14.13 19.17 -1.23
C ASP A 95 13.09 18.21 -0.61
N GLN A 96 12.63 17.22 -1.39
CA GLN A 96 11.64 16.26 -0.90
C GLN A 96 12.18 15.40 0.25
N GLN A 97 11.29 15.02 1.15
CA GLN A 97 11.55 13.97 2.13
C GLN A 97 11.46 12.60 1.45
N THR A 98 12.60 11.95 1.25
CA THR A 98 12.67 10.64 0.58
C THR A 98 11.77 9.59 1.25
N GLY A 99 11.04 8.83 0.44
CA GLY A 99 10.14 7.77 0.89
C GLY A 99 8.73 8.25 1.31
N LEU A 100 8.48 9.56 1.32
CA LEU A 100 7.16 10.12 1.62
C LEU A 100 6.41 10.49 0.34
N LEU A 101 5.26 9.84 0.11
CA LEU A 101 4.35 10.14 -0.99
C LEU A 101 3.13 10.88 -0.42
N VAL A 102 2.84 12.07 -0.96
CA VAL A 102 1.66 12.85 -0.55
C VAL A 102 0.88 13.22 -1.80
N MET A 103 -0.27 12.58 -1.98
CA MET A 103 -1.19 12.85 -3.09
C MET A 103 -2.40 13.61 -2.57
N THR A 104 -2.85 14.62 -3.30
CA THR A 104 -4.09 15.36 -3.03
C THR A 104 -5.08 15.14 -4.17
N ILE A 105 -6.35 14.97 -3.86
CA ILE A 105 -7.44 14.86 -4.83
C ILE A 105 -8.50 15.91 -4.49
N ASP A 106 -8.68 16.89 -5.36
CA ASP A 106 -9.58 18.03 -5.14
C ASP A 106 -11.05 17.70 -5.50
N ASP A 107 -11.96 18.09 -4.61
CA ASP A 107 -13.41 18.15 -4.86
C ASP A 107 -14.00 19.53 -4.53
N GLY A 108 -13.15 20.53 -4.34
CA GLY A 108 -13.54 21.91 -4.10
C GLY A 108 -14.03 22.61 -5.37
N MET A 109 -14.43 23.88 -5.21
CA MET A 109 -15.06 24.67 -6.29
C MET A 109 -14.19 24.82 -7.55
N GLN A 110 -12.85 24.77 -7.43
CA GLN A 110 -11.93 24.91 -8.56
C GLN A 110 -11.86 23.64 -9.42
N ALA A 111 -12.19 22.48 -8.84
CA ALA A 111 -12.24 21.19 -9.52
C ALA A 111 -13.54 20.98 -10.35
N GLY A 112 -14.50 21.90 -10.24
CA GLY A 112 -15.81 21.82 -10.90
C GLY A 112 -16.90 21.31 -9.95
N ALA A 113 -17.82 20.49 -10.47
CA ALA A 113 -18.90 19.94 -9.64
C ALA A 113 -18.34 18.97 -8.58
N SER A 114 -18.89 19.02 -7.37
CA SER A 114 -18.57 18.04 -6.33
C SER A 114 -19.00 16.64 -6.77
N LEU A 115 -18.05 15.70 -6.69
CA LEU A 115 -18.22 14.28 -6.98
C LEU A 115 -18.51 13.49 -5.69
N ASP A 116 -18.10 14.01 -4.53
CA ASP A 116 -18.31 13.41 -3.22
C ASP A 116 -18.85 14.43 -2.21
N SER A 117 -20.15 14.36 -1.92
CA SER A 117 -20.82 15.32 -1.03
C SER A 117 -20.35 15.31 0.43
N ARG A 118 -19.44 14.40 0.80
CA ARG A 118 -18.93 14.27 2.17
C ARG A 118 -17.61 14.99 2.39
N VAL A 119 -16.86 15.31 1.34
CA VAL A 119 -15.49 15.85 1.44
C VAL A 119 -15.23 16.87 0.34
N ASP A 120 -14.51 17.95 0.66
CA ASP A 120 -14.03 18.91 -0.34
C ASP A 120 -12.71 18.46 -0.99
N GLY A 121 -12.14 17.35 -0.53
CA GLY A 121 -10.91 16.77 -1.07
C GLY A 121 -10.34 15.69 -0.17
N ILE A 122 -9.39 14.92 -0.71
CA ILE A 122 -8.72 13.83 -0.01
C ILE A 122 -7.21 14.03 -0.07
N VAL A 123 -6.54 13.76 1.04
CA VAL A 123 -5.08 13.64 1.10
C VAL A 123 -4.73 12.18 1.38
N VAL A 124 -3.85 11.61 0.55
CA VAL A 124 -3.25 10.29 0.75
C VAL A 124 -1.79 10.49 1.10
N ALA A 125 -1.38 10.10 2.30
CA ALA A 125 0.00 10.14 2.74
C ALA A 125 0.52 8.72 2.97
N ILE A 126 1.55 8.32 2.22
CA ILE A 126 2.25 7.03 2.39
C ILE A 126 3.67 7.33 2.83
N ASN A 127 4.00 6.99 4.07
CA ASN A 127 5.35 7.11 4.60
C ASN A 127 6.09 5.77 4.48
N ALA A 128 6.78 5.54 3.37
CA ALA A 128 7.63 4.37 3.14
C ALA A 128 9.07 4.59 3.64
N ALA A 129 9.22 5.28 4.77
CA ALA A 129 10.48 5.56 5.43
C ALA A 129 10.40 5.13 6.90
N PRO A 130 11.54 4.75 7.53
CA PRO A 130 11.54 4.31 8.92
C PRO A 130 11.35 5.46 9.92
N GLU A 131 11.56 6.71 9.50
CA GLU A 131 11.40 7.86 10.37
C GLU A 131 10.00 8.48 10.25
N SER A 132 9.52 9.05 11.35
CA SER A 132 8.30 9.86 11.35
C SER A 132 8.44 11.09 10.45
N ARG A 133 7.32 11.48 9.84
CA ARG A 133 7.20 12.64 8.96
C ARG A 133 6.08 13.55 9.43
N THR A 134 6.28 14.85 9.29
CA THR A 134 5.26 15.87 9.59
C THR A 134 4.91 16.61 8.32
N LEU A 135 3.61 16.75 8.03
CA LEU A 135 3.10 17.46 6.85
C LEU A 135 2.70 18.87 7.23
N GLN A 136 3.44 19.87 6.76
CA GLN A 136 3.15 21.29 7.01
C GLN A 136 2.27 21.94 5.93
N ASP A 137 2.15 21.30 4.76
CA ASP A 137 1.43 21.82 3.58
C ASP A 137 -0.07 22.07 3.80
N PHE A 138 -0.62 21.54 4.90
CA PHE A 138 -2.03 21.58 5.25
C PHE A 138 -2.29 22.37 6.53
N ALA A 139 -1.30 23.10 7.05
CA ALA A 139 -1.46 23.92 8.24
C ALA A 139 -2.61 24.93 8.05
N GLY A 140 -3.49 25.03 9.06
CA GLY A 140 -4.69 25.87 8.99
C GLY A 140 -5.90 25.22 8.31
N THR A 141 -5.75 24.01 7.75
CA THR A 141 -6.89 23.18 7.32
C THR A 141 -7.22 22.13 8.38
N SER A 142 -8.50 21.78 8.50
CA SER A 142 -8.99 20.81 9.48
C SER A 142 -9.12 19.41 8.86
N LEU A 143 -8.00 18.83 8.42
CA LEU A 143 -7.98 17.45 7.92
C LEU A 143 -8.42 16.47 9.02
N GLN A 144 -9.16 15.44 8.63
CA GLN A 144 -9.60 14.37 9.51
C GLN A 144 -9.15 13.02 8.93
N LEU A 145 -8.75 12.10 9.81
CA LEU A 145 -8.46 10.73 9.41
C LEU A 145 -9.75 10.07 8.90
N SER A 146 -9.67 9.23 7.86
CA SER A 146 -10.84 8.51 7.36
C SER A 146 -11.49 7.67 8.46
N ALA A 147 -12.82 7.67 8.52
CA ALA A 147 -13.59 6.88 9.48
C ALA A 147 -13.29 5.36 9.40
N ILE A 148 -12.86 4.87 8.23
CA ILE A 148 -12.46 3.48 8.03
C ILE A 148 -11.21 3.16 8.86
N GLN A 149 -10.21 4.04 8.83
CA GLN A 149 -8.96 3.85 9.59
C GLN A 149 -9.19 4.09 11.08
N GLN A 150 -9.99 5.10 11.44
CA GLN A 150 -10.40 5.31 12.84
C GLN A 150 -11.07 4.06 13.44
N ALA A 151 -11.91 3.37 12.67
CA ALA A 151 -12.56 2.13 13.11
C ALA A 151 -11.59 0.94 13.22
N ALA A 152 -10.48 0.93 12.48
CA ALA A 152 -9.44 -0.08 12.58
C ALA A 152 -8.59 0.07 13.85
N GLY A 153 -8.43 1.31 14.34
CA GLY A 153 -7.75 1.61 15.61
C GLY A 153 -6.25 1.30 15.54
N ASP A 154 -5.74 0.57 16.54
CA ASP A 154 -4.35 0.09 16.60
C ASP A 154 -4.01 -0.96 15.52
N ARG A 155 -5.03 -1.46 14.81
CA ARG A 155 -4.89 -2.37 13.66
C ARG A 155 -4.94 -1.65 12.32
N SER A 156 -5.02 -0.32 12.32
CA SER A 156 -4.84 0.48 11.10
C SER A 156 -3.41 0.33 10.60
N LEU A 157 -3.26 0.34 9.27
CA LEU A 157 -1.96 0.56 8.61
C LEU A 157 -1.38 1.95 8.87
#